data_AF-A0A7W7SRE3-F1
#
_entry.id   AF-A0A7W7SRE3-F1
#
_cell.length_a   1.000
_cell.length_b   1.000
_cell.length_c   1.000
_cell.angle_alpha   90.00
_cell.angle_beta   90.00
_cell.angle_gamma   90.00
#
_symmetry.space_group_name_H-M   'P 1'
#
loop_
_entity.id
_entity.type
_entity.pdbx_description
1 polymer ?
#
loop_
_entity_poly.entity_id
_entity_poly.type
_entity_poly.pdbx_seq_one_letter_code
_entity_poly.pdbx_strand_id
1 'polypeptide(L)'
;MSDYYDLFLSLELKPDLPDEVMHEIRWHLRLTDEPPTRLHSSAFPEEGGETPYPLFTGTGQSHAFDGADVTAMVPATNRMYPDERPHWLLTVRSCVHEDEFGHVMELVEWILAQSTADGWVGYLGHTAEPAPSWLFYTEGRLRIRRLG
;
A
#
# COMPACT_ATOMS: atom_id res chain seq x y z
N MET A 1 -14.78 -10.40 18.68
CA MET A 1 -14.14 -9.07 18.58
C MET A 1 -13.00 -9.30 17.63
N SER A 2 -13.00 -8.60 16.50
CA SER A 2 -11.92 -8.69 15.53
C SER A 2 -10.91 -7.60 15.80
N ASP A 3 -9.65 -7.90 15.60
CA ASP A 3 -8.58 -6.92 15.65
C ASP A 3 -8.43 -6.18 14.30
N TYR A 4 -8.09 -4.90 14.37
CA TYR A 4 -7.87 -4.05 13.19
C TYR A 4 -6.54 -3.32 13.28
N TYR A 5 -6.00 -3.01 12.12
CA TYR A 5 -4.76 -2.27 11.96
C TYR A 5 -5.01 -0.94 11.23
N ASP A 6 -4.42 0.15 11.72
CA ASP A 6 -4.39 1.45 11.04
C ASP A 6 -3.08 1.53 10.26
N LEU A 7 -3.13 1.14 8.99
CA LEU A 7 -1.98 1.18 8.10
C LEU A 7 -1.90 2.57 7.46
N PHE A 8 -0.76 3.24 7.62
CA PHE A 8 -0.42 4.43 6.86
C PHE A 8 0.86 4.20 6.07
N LEU A 9 0.87 4.62 4.81
CA LEU A 9 2.00 4.55 3.89
C LEU A 9 2.14 5.84 3.10
N SER A 10 3.38 6.28 2.90
CA SER A 10 3.73 7.39 2.01
C SER A 10 5.05 7.08 1.31
N LEU A 11 5.04 7.10 -0.03
CA LEU A 11 6.19 6.72 -0.84
C LEU A 11 6.14 7.37 -2.23
N GLU A 12 7.27 7.28 -2.93
CA GLU A 12 7.41 7.65 -4.34
C GLU A 12 7.65 6.39 -5.17
N LEU A 13 6.85 6.18 -6.21
CA LEU A 13 6.99 5.06 -7.13
C LEU A 13 8.15 5.28 -8.13
N LYS A 14 8.70 4.18 -8.62
CA LYS A 14 9.72 4.18 -9.68
C LYS A 14 9.20 4.84 -10.99
N PRO A 15 10.10 5.43 -11.80
CA PRO A 15 9.75 6.10 -13.06
C PRO A 15 9.07 5.21 -14.08
N ASP A 16 9.63 4.02 -14.16
CA ASP A 16 9.66 3.15 -15.32
C ASP A 16 8.84 1.90 -15.03
N LEU A 17 7.89 2.03 -14.10
CA LEU A 17 6.93 0.97 -13.83
C LEU A 17 6.17 0.65 -15.10
N PRO A 18 6.11 -0.64 -15.48
CA PRO A 18 5.24 -1.08 -16.57
C PRO A 18 3.79 -0.68 -16.32
N ASP A 19 3.04 -0.42 -17.39
CA ASP A 19 1.64 0.03 -17.29
C ASP A 19 0.77 -0.99 -16.57
N GLU A 20 1.05 -2.29 -16.73
CA GLU A 20 0.37 -3.39 -16.05
C GLU A 20 0.59 -3.37 -14.53
N VAL A 21 1.81 -3.05 -14.08
CA VAL A 21 2.13 -2.90 -12.64
C VAL A 21 1.45 -1.67 -12.08
N MET A 22 1.48 -0.55 -12.80
CA MET A 22 0.79 0.68 -12.42
C MET A 22 -0.74 0.47 -12.33
N HIS A 23 -1.30 -0.30 -13.26
CA HIS A 23 -2.73 -0.64 -13.28
C HIS A 23 -3.14 -1.48 -12.07
N GLU A 24 -2.36 -2.51 -11.72
CA GLU A 24 -2.62 -3.33 -10.52
C GLU A 24 -2.54 -2.50 -9.22
N ILE A 25 -1.55 -1.60 -9.11
CA ILE A 25 -1.47 -0.67 -7.96
C ILE A 25 -2.74 0.19 -7.90
N ARG A 26 -3.15 0.81 -9.01
CA ARG A 26 -4.38 1.63 -9.07
C ARG A 26 -5.63 0.83 -8.69
N TRP A 27 -5.72 -0.41 -9.12
CA TRP A 27 -6.84 -1.28 -8.81
C TRP A 27 -6.92 -1.59 -7.32
N HIS A 28 -5.82 -2.02 -6.68
CA HIS A 28 -5.80 -2.23 -5.23
C HIS A 28 -6.12 -0.96 -4.42
N LEU A 29 -5.75 0.21 -4.93
CA LEU A 29 -6.04 1.52 -4.32
C LEU A 29 -7.48 2.01 -4.54
N ARG A 30 -8.34 1.27 -5.26
CA ARG A 30 -9.68 1.71 -5.68
C ARG A 30 -9.67 2.98 -6.54
N LEU A 31 -8.60 3.21 -7.30
CA LEU A 31 -8.50 4.31 -8.26
C LEU A 31 -8.98 3.91 -9.66
N THR A 32 -9.23 2.61 -9.87
CA THR A 32 -9.90 2.05 -11.04
C THR A 32 -10.71 0.83 -10.61
N ASP A 33 -11.85 0.61 -11.25
CA ASP A 33 -12.75 -0.52 -10.97
C ASP A 33 -12.38 -1.77 -11.78
N GLU A 34 -11.63 -1.60 -12.88
CA GLU A 34 -11.25 -2.72 -13.75
C GLU A 34 -10.11 -3.53 -13.11
N PRO A 35 -10.31 -4.84 -12.84
CA PRO A 35 -9.26 -5.69 -12.33
C PRO A 35 -8.19 -5.97 -13.39
N PRO A 36 -6.91 -6.13 -12.99
CA PRO A 36 -5.87 -6.51 -13.92
C PRO A 36 -6.13 -7.91 -14.47
N THR A 37 -5.75 -8.13 -15.73
CA THR A 37 -5.89 -9.44 -16.39
C THR A 37 -5.03 -10.52 -15.75
N ARG A 38 -3.95 -10.12 -15.09
CA ARG A 38 -3.04 -10.97 -14.31
C ARG A 38 -2.43 -10.13 -13.19
N LEU A 39 -2.31 -10.71 -12.00
CA LEU A 39 -1.55 -10.11 -10.91
C LEU A 39 -0.04 -10.36 -11.05
N HIS A 40 0.72 -9.33 -10.72
CA HIS A 40 2.16 -9.31 -10.57
C HIS A 40 2.57 -9.37 -9.10
N SER A 41 1.69 -8.93 -8.18
CA SER A 41 1.86 -9.16 -6.74
C SER A 41 1.62 -10.62 -6.38
N SER A 42 2.28 -11.09 -5.32
CA SER A 42 2.05 -12.41 -4.76
C SER A 42 0.96 -12.43 -3.68
N ALA A 43 0.26 -11.31 -3.47
CA ALA A 43 -0.69 -11.13 -2.37
C ALA A 43 -1.87 -12.10 -2.42
N PHE A 44 -2.13 -12.71 -3.57
CA PHE A 44 -3.10 -13.78 -3.75
C PHE A 44 -2.41 -14.99 -4.39
N PRO A 45 -2.31 -16.15 -3.70
CA PRO A 45 -1.67 -17.33 -4.26
C PRO A 45 -2.52 -17.95 -5.39
N GLU A 46 -1.88 -18.30 -6.52
CA GLU A 46 -2.56 -18.89 -7.68
C GLU A 46 -3.31 -20.21 -7.35
N GLU A 47 -2.83 -20.97 -6.36
CA GLU A 47 -3.39 -22.28 -5.99
C GLU A 47 -4.55 -22.22 -4.97
N GLY A 48 -4.84 -21.04 -4.41
CA GLY A 48 -5.78 -20.88 -3.29
C GLY A 48 -7.27 -20.82 -3.68
N GLY A 49 -7.57 -20.60 -4.97
CA GLY A 49 -8.95 -20.48 -5.47
C GLY A 49 -9.70 -19.22 -5.03
N GLU A 50 -9.07 -18.34 -4.26
CA GLU A 50 -9.63 -17.03 -3.89
C GLU A 50 -9.59 -16.10 -5.10
N THR A 51 -10.73 -15.48 -5.42
CA THR A 51 -10.79 -14.48 -6.50
C THR A 51 -10.19 -13.18 -5.99
N PRO A 52 -9.16 -12.63 -6.62
CA PRO A 52 -8.54 -11.39 -6.15
C PRO A 52 -9.52 -10.23 -6.06
N TYR A 53 -9.30 -9.37 -5.07
CA TYR A 53 -10.04 -8.11 -4.88
C TYR A 53 -9.09 -6.97 -4.50
N PRO A 54 -9.53 -5.70 -4.65
CA PRO A 54 -8.76 -4.58 -4.14
C PRO A 54 -8.62 -4.66 -2.61
N LEU A 55 -7.38 -4.57 -2.13
CA LEU A 55 -7.03 -4.77 -0.73
C LEU A 55 -7.11 -3.48 0.10
N PHE A 56 -7.11 -2.31 -0.53
CA PHE A 56 -7.37 -1.06 0.17
C PHE A 56 -8.83 -0.64 0.01
N THR A 57 -9.35 0.00 1.05
CA THR A 57 -10.73 0.47 1.14
C THR A 57 -11.01 1.68 0.24
N GLY A 58 -9.96 2.39 -0.19
CA GLY A 58 -10.07 3.58 -1.01
C GLY A 58 -10.23 4.85 -0.16
N THR A 59 -11.26 5.63 -0.45
CA THR A 59 -11.60 6.83 0.34
C THR A 59 -12.94 6.64 1.03
N GLY A 60 -12.97 6.82 2.36
CA GLY A 60 -14.19 6.65 3.14
C GLY A 60 -13.98 6.81 4.64
N GLN A 61 -15.07 6.68 5.40
CA GLN A 61 -14.97 6.63 6.86
C GLN A 61 -14.16 5.40 7.27
N SER A 62 -13.15 5.58 8.12
CA SER A 62 -12.38 4.45 8.66
C SER A 62 -13.25 3.63 9.62
N HIS A 63 -13.17 2.30 9.53
CA HIS A 63 -14.09 1.42 10.25
C HIS A 63 -13.82 1.37 11.76
N ALA A 64 -12.54 1.21 12.15
CA ALA A 64 -12.14 0.99 13.53
C ALA A 64 -11.29 2.12 14.13
N PHE A 65 -10.95 3.14 13.34
CA PHE A 65 -10.09 4.25 13.75
C PHE A 65 -10.75 5.60 13.47
N ASP A 66 -10.35 6.64 14.20
CA ASP A 66 -10.82 8.00 13.94
C ASP A 66 -10.36 8.48 12.55
N GLY A 67 -11.17 9.35 11.93
CA GLY A 67 -10.89 9.96 10.64
C GLY A 67 -11.32 9.11 9.44
N ALA A 68 -10.57 9.22 8.35
CA ALA A 68 -10.89 8.60 7.07
C ALA A 68 -9.78 7.66 6.60
N ASP A 69 -10.19 6.61 5.90
CA ASP A 69 -9.33 5.88 4.99
C ASP A 69 -9.17 6.73 3.72
N VAL A 70 -7.96 6.75 3.17
CA VAL A 70 -7.58 7.61 2.05
C VAL A 70 -6.61 6.87 1.15
N THR A 71 -6.88 6.87 -0.15
CA THR A 71 -5.91 6.51 -1.17
C THR A 71 -5.70 7.71 -2.09
N ALA A 72 -4.44 8.07 -2.30
CA ALA A 72 -4.07 9.17 -3.19
C ALA A 72 -2.86 8.77 -4.01
N MET A 73 -2.94 9.02 -5.31
CA MET A 73 -1.80 8.88 -6.22
C MET A 73 -1.75 10.07 -7.15
N VAL A 74 -0.68 10.86 -7.06
CA VAL A 74 -0.53 12.13 -7.78
C VAL A 74 0.81 12.22 -8.51
N PRO A 75 0.86 12.83 -9.70
CA PRO A 75 2.14 13.05 -10.38
C PRO A 75 2.95 14.12 -9.64
N ALA A 76 4.25 13.89 -9.45
CA ALA A 76 5.19 14.88 -8.95
C ALA A 76 5.52 15.87 -10.08
N THR A 77 4.94 17.05 -10.04
CA THR A 77 5.09 18.06 -11.12
C THR A 77 6.40 18.85 -11.03
N ASN A 78 7.08 18.81 -9.89
CA ASN A 78 8.35 19.50 -9.64
C ASN A 78 9.59 18.60 -9.80
N ARG A 79 9.39 17.31 -10.09
CA ARG A 79 10.43 16.31 -10.27
C ARG A 79 10.04 15.46 -11.47
N MET A 80 10.77 15.64 -12.56
CA MET A 80 10.56 14.94 -13.81
C MET A 80 11.80 14.09 -14.08
N TYR A 81 11.58 12.94 -14.71
CA TYR A 81 12.67 12.13 -15.23
C TYR A 81 13.31 12.79 -16.46
N PRO A 82 14.51 12.35 -16.87
CA PRO A 82 15.18 12.86 -18.08
C PRO A 82 14.37 12.71 -19.38
N ASP A 83 13.40 11.79 -19.39
CA ASP A 83 12.46 11.55 -20.50
C ASP A 83 11.12 12.29 -20.33
N GLU A 84 11.07 13.28 -19.43
CA GLU A 84 9.91 14.13 -19.15
C GLU A 84 8.68 13.41 -18.58
N ARG A 85 8.84 12.19 -18.05
CA ARG A 85 7.77 11.52 -17.29
C ARG A 85 7.74 12.01 -15.84
N PRO A 86 6.55 12.19 -15.22
CA PRO A 86 6.46 12.55 -13.81
C PRO A 86 6.74 11.32 -12.93
N HIS A 87 7.29 11.57 -11.75
CA HIS A 87 7.26 10.57 -10.68
C HIS A 87 5.83 10.45 -10.15
N TRP A 88 5.47 9.33 -9.51
CA TRP A 88 4.16 9.16 -8.88
C TRP A 88 4.31 9.11 -7.36
N LEU A 89 3.63 10.02 -6.67
CA LEU A 89 3.57 10.07 -5.22
C LEU A 89 2.33 9.30 -4.76
N LEU A 90 2.52 8.35 -3.85
CA LEU A 90 1.47 7.49 -3.32
C LEU A 90 1.31 7.73 -1.82
N THR A 91 0.07 7.85 -1.38
CA THR A 91 -0.29 7.89 0.05
C THR A 91 -1.50 7.01 0.28
N VAL A 92 -1.41 6.16 1.30
CA VAL A 92 -2.48 5.27 1.73
C VAL A 92 -2.65 5.41 3.23
N ARG A 93 -3.90 5.53 3.67
CA ARG A 93 -4.33 5.19 5.01
C ARG A 93 -5.50 4.23 4.90
N SER A 94 -5.43 3.06 5.53
CA SER A 94 -6.47 2.04 5.44
C SER A 94 -6.65 1.34 6.78
N CYS A 95 -7.90 1.17 7.18
CA CYS A 95 -8.27 0.21 8.21
C CYS A 95 -8.19 -1.20 7.61
N VAL A 96 -7.43 -2.08 8.24
CA VAL A 96 -7.18 -3.46 7.77
C VAL A 96 -7.70 -4.44 8.81
N HIS A 97 -8.55 -5.37 8.42
CA HIS A 97 -9.02 -6.45 9.29
C HIS A 97 -7.91 -7.50 9.48
N GLU A 98 -7.82 -8.13 10.66
CA GLU A 98 -6.79 -9.14 10.95
C GLU A 98 -6.73 -10.29 9.93
N ASP A 99 -7.88 -10.75 9.44
CA ASP A 99 -7.96 -11.81 8.42
C ASP A 99 -7.34 -11.38 7.07
N GLU A 100 -7.35 -10.09 6.75
CA GLU A 100 -6.77 -9.55 5.50
C GLU A 100 -5.32 -9.11 5.66
N PHE A 101 -4.82 -9.07 6.90
CA PHE A 101 -3.52 -8.48 7.24
C PHE A 101 -2.36 -9.11 6.44
N GLY A 102 -2.36 -10.43 6.28
CA GLY A 102 -1.33 -11.13 5.50
C GLY A 102 -1.27 -10.64 4.05
N HIS A 103 -2.40 -10.66 3.35
CA HIS A 103 -2.50 -10.21 1.96
C HIS A 103 -2.12 -8.72 1.81
N VAL A 104 -2.56 -7.88 2.75
CA VAL A 104 -2.21 -6.45 2.74
C VAL A 104 -0.70 -6.28 2.92
N MET A 105 -0.06 -6.95 3.88
CA MET A 105 1.37 -6.77 4.12
C MET A 105 2.23 -7.30 2.96
N GLU A 106 1.80 -8.38 2.31
CA GLU A 106 2.43 -8.86 1.07
C GLU A 106 2.30 -7.84 -0.07
N LEU A 107 1.12 -7.25 -0.25
CA LEU A 107 0.92 -6.18 -1.22
C LEU A 107 1.79 -4.96 -0.89
N VAL A 108 1.88 -4.56 0.39
CA VAL A 108 2.70 -3.44 0.83
C VAL A 108 4.18 -3.67 0.51
N GLU A 109 4.70 -4.86 0.82
CA GLU A 109 6.09 -5.20 0.48
C GLU A 109 6.32 -5.20 -1.03
N TRP A 110 5.35 -5.69 -1.82
CA TRP A 110 5.41 -5.63 -3.28
C TRP A 110 5.40 -4.19 -3.81
N ILE A 111 4.51 -3.31 -3.33
CA ILE A 111 4.46 -1.88 -3.71
C ILE A 111 5.78 -1.19 -3.35
N LEU A 112 6.34 -1.48 -2.17
CA LEU A 112 7.62 -0.92 -1.76
C LEU A 112 8.77 -1.36 -2.68
N ALA A 113 8.76 -2.59 -3.18
CA ALA A 113 9.69 -3.04 -4.20
C ALA A 113 9.55 -2.29 -5.54
N GLN A 114 8.38 -1.70 -5.82
CA GLN A 114 8.11 -0.83 -6.97
C GLN A 114 8.40 0.65 -6.69
N SER A 115 8.95 0.98 -5.53
CA SER A 115 9.19 2.35 -5.08
C SER A 115 10.66 2.74 -5.07
N THR A 116 10.92 4.03 -4.90
CA THR A 116 12.25 4.59 -4.60
C THR A 116 12.52 4.66 -3.10
N ALA A 117 11.65 4.08 -2.26
CA ALA A 117 11.74 4.18 -0.82
C ALA A 117 13.03 3.57 -0.26
N ASP A 118 13.67 4.31 0.64
CA ASP A 118 14.76 3.85 1.49
C ASP A 118 14.65 4.56 2.85
N GLY A 119 14.37 3.80 3.90
CA GLY A 119 14.11 4.31 5.24
C GLY A 119 12.63 4.27 5.60
N TRP A 120 12.14 5.32 6.28
CA TRP A 120 10.79 5.37 6.81
C TRP A 120 9.74 5.48 5.69
N VAL A 121 8.68 4.67 5.78
CA VAL A 121 7.60 4.65 4.79
C VAL A 121 6.20 4.77 5.38
N GLY A 122 6.06 4.72 6.71
CA GLY A 122 4.75 4.82 7.33
C GLY A 122 4.66 4.25 8.75
N TYR A 123 3.44 3.91 9.17
CA TYR A 123 3.18 3.32 10.47
C TYR A 123 2.08 2.26 10.39
N LEU A 124 1.99 1.47 11.46
CA LEU A 124 0.96 0.48 11.69
C LEU A 124 0.44 0.61 13.12
N GLY A 125 -0.77 1.15 13.26
CA GLY A 125 -1.54 1.13 14.51
C GLY A 125 -2.25 -0.21 14.69
N HIS A 126 -2.59 -0.57 15.93
CA HIS A 126 -3.37 -1.77 16.24
C HIS A 126 -4.42 -1.44 17.30
N THR A 127 -5.66 -1.91 17.16
CA THR A 127 -6.76 -1.59 18.08
C THR A 127 -6.48 -1.98 19.53
N ALA A 128 -5.69 -3.03 19.76
CA ALA A 128 -5.32 -3.47 21.10
C ALA A 128 -4.07 -2.77 21.68
N GLU A 129 -3.43 -1.86 20.93
CA GLU A 129 -2.18 -1.22 21.34
C GLU A 129 -2.26 0.32 21.32
N PRO A 130 -1.75 1.01 22.35
CA PRO A 130 -1.85 2.45 22.43
C PRO A 130 -0.86 3.21 21.53
N ALA A 131 0.20 2.56 21.06
CA ALA A 131 1.25 3.17 20.27
C ALA A 131 1.45 2.41 18.95
N PRO A 132 1.61 3.12 17.82
CA PRO A 132 1.83 2.46 16.54
C PRO A 132 3.26 1.92 16.43
N SER A 133 3.42 0.92 15.57
CA SER A 133 4.72 0.51 15.06
C SER A 133 5.08 1.33 13.82
N TRP A 134 6.37 1.59 13.62
CA TRP A 134 6.89 2.28 12.45
C TRP A 134 7.30 1.30 11.37
N LEU A 135 7.02 1.66 10.12
CA LEU A 135 7.38 0.89 8.94
C LEU A 135 8.62 1.49 8.29
N PHE A 136 9.63 0.66 8.07
CA PHE A 136 10.86 1.01 7.37
C PHE A 136 11.09 0.05 6.21
N TYR A 137 11.42 0.56 5.04
CA TYR A 137 11.87 -0.22 3.90
C TYR A 137 13.35 0.05 3.65
N THR A 138 14.20 -0.94 3.89
CA THR A 138 15.66 -0.80 3.76
C THR A 138 16.23 -2.09 3.22
N GLU A 139 17.23 -2.02 2.35
CA GLU A 139 17.90 -3.21 1.78
C GLU A 139 16.90 -4.16 1.08
N GLY A 140 15.86 -3.59 0.46
CA GLY A 140 14.83 -4.35 -0.26
C GLY A 140 13.86 -5.14 0.64
N ARG A 141 13.78 -4.81 1.94
CA ARG A 141 12.93 -5.51 2.91
C ARG A 141 12.15 -4.56 3.79
N LEU A 142 10.90 -4.92 4.07
CA LEU A 142 10.06 -4.23 5.05
C LEU A 142 10.45 -4.66 6.47
N ARG A 143 10.55 -3.68 7.38
CA ARG A 143 10.85 -3.87 8.81
C ARG A 143 9.85 -3.08 9.64
N ILE A 144 9.27 -3.75 10.64
CA ILE A 144 8.34 -3.16 11.60
C ILE A 144 9.08 -2.92 12.92
N ARG A 145 9.04 -1.69 13.45
CA ARG A 145 9.73 -1.32 14.69
C ARG A 145 8.81 -0.55 15.64
N ARG A 146 8.71 -0.98 16.90
CA ARG A 146 8.16 -0.12 17.95
C ARG A 146 9.22 0.84 18.44
N LEU A 147 8.88 2.12 18.54
CA LEU A 147 9.70 3.09 19.28
C LEU A 147 9.15 3.09 20.72
N GLY A 148 10.03 2.78 21.67
CA GLY A 148 9.74 2.79 23.10
C GLY A 148 9.85 4.17 23.72
#